data_AF-A0AB74VIW0-F1
#
_entry.id   AF-A0AB74VIW0-F1
#
_cell.length_a   1.000
_cell.length_b   1.000
_cell.length_c   1.000
_cell.angle_alpha   90.00
_cell.angle_beta   90.00
_cell.angle_gamma   90.00
#
_symmetry.space_group_name_H-M   'P 1'
#
loop_
_entity.id
_entity.type
_entity.pdbx_description
1 polymer ?
#
loop_
_entity_poly.entity_id
_entity_poly.type
_entity_poly.pdbx_seq_one_letter_code
_entity_poly.pdbx_strand_id
1 'polypeptide(L)'
;MVGFSNENGNINYSEEVIAKIVGLSTMECYGVVGMVSRNASEGFWELIGIENFSKGVKIQLTSEKKLQIELFVMVEYGTKISVISNNIIQKVRYSVENYTGLKVSSITVNVQAVRV
;
A
#
# COMPACT_ATOMS: atom_id res chain seq x y z
N MET A 1 -5.07 -1.65 15.27
CA MET A 1 -6.25 -0.78 14.97
C MET A 1 -5.78 0.65 14.89
N VAL A 2 -6.22 1.41 13.88
CA VAL A 2 -5.79 2.78 13.62
C VAL A 2 -7.01 3.69 13.50
N GLY A 3 -6.97 4.90 14.06
CA GLY A 3 -8.16 5.74 14.11
C GLY A 3 -7.91 7.12 14.69
N PHE A 4 -8.98 7.90 14.78
CA PHE A 4 -8.98 9.21 15.42
C PHE A 4 -10.25 9.39 16.25
N SER A 5 -10.14 10.24 17.28
CA SER A 5 -11.24 10.57 18.18
C SER A 5 -11.39 12.08 18.27
N ASN A 6 -12.64 12.54 18.23
CA ASN A 6 -13.03 13.94 18.37
C ASN A 6 -14.28 14.06 19.25
N GLU A 7 -14.83 15.27 19.36
CA GLU A 7 -16.05 15.57 20.13
C GLU A 7 -17.30 14.80 19.66
N ASN A 8 -17.32 14.33 18.41
CA ASN A 8 -18.44 13.58 17.82
C ASN A 8 -18.30 12.06 17.98
N GLY A 9 -17.17 11.57 18.51
CA GLY A 9 -16.96 10.15 18.78
C GLY A 9 -15.57 9.63 18.40
N ASN A 10 -15.49 8.33 18.15
CA ASN A 10 -14.25 7.65 17.79
C ASN A 10 -14.48 6.76 16.56
N ILE A 11 -13.61 6.91 15.56
CA ILE A 11 -13.58 6.06 14.38
C ILE A 11 -12.31 5.21 14.45
N ASN A 12 -12.49 3.89 14.38
CA ASN A 12 -11.40 2.94 14.36
C ASN A 12 -11.46 2.05 13.11
N TYR A 13 -10.34 1.94 12.43
CA TYR A 13 -10.12 1.07 11.29
C TYR A 13 -9.27 -0.14 11.71
N SER A 14 -9.61 -1.30 11.18
CA SER A 14 -8.68 -2.42 11.20
C SER A 14 -7.53 -2.14 10.23
N GLU A 15 -6.35 -2.66 10.55
CA GLU A 15 -5.18 -2.54 9.65
C GLU A 15 -5.45 -3.22 8.31
N GLU A 16 -6.25 -4.28 8.29
CA GLU A 16 -6.65 -4.98 7.08
C GLU A 16 -7.45 -4.09 6.13
N VAL A 17 -8.37 -3.25 6.64
CA VAL A 17 -9.14 -2.32 5.79
C VAL A 17 -8.22 -1.29 5.16
N ILE A 18 -7.30 -0.72 5.93
CA ILE A 18 -6.32 0.24 5.38
C ILE A 18 -5.42 -0.45 4.35
N ALA A 19 -4.96 -1.67 4.63
CA ALA A 19 -4.14 -2.45 3.71
C ALA A 19 -4.87 -2.77 2.40
N LYS A 20 -6.17 -3.06 2.45
CA LYS A 20 -7.01 -3.24 1.25
C LYS A 20 -7.14 -1.97 0.43
N ILE A 21 -7.39 -0.82 1.06
CA ILE A 21 -7.46 0.48 0.36
C ILE A 21 -6.13 0.76 -0.37
N VAL A 22 -5.02 0.57 0.34
CA VAL A 22 -3.67 0.77 -0.21
C VAL A 22 -3.39 -0.20 -1.36
N GLY A 23 -3.69 -1.48 -1.17
CA GLY A 23 -3.44 -2.52 -2.18
C GLY A 23 -4.25 -2.30 -3.45
N LEU A 24 -5.55 -2.04 -3.32
CA LEU A 24 -6.42 -1.72 -4.46
C LEU A 24 -5.95 -0.46 -5.18
N SER A 25 -5.64 0.61 -4.44
CA SER A 25 -5.13 1.86 -5.03
C SER A 25 -3.82 1.66 -5.79
N THR A 26 -2.97 0.74 -5.31
CA THR A 26 -1.71 0.38 -5.97
C THR A 26 -1.96 -0.38 -7.27
N MET A 27 -2.89 -1.34 -7.26
CA MET A 27 -3.26 -2.13 -8.44
C MET A 27 -3.95 -1.33 -9.54
N GLU A 28 -4.58 -0.20 -9.20
CA GLU A 28 -5.14 0.74 -10.18
C GLU A 28 -4.07 1.58 -10.90
N CYS A 29 -2.82 1.55 -10.45
CA CYS A 29 -1.74 2.33 -11.07
C CYS A 29 -1.21 1.62 -12.32
N TYR A 30 -1.13 2.35 -13.44
CA TYR A 30 -0.55 1.84 -14.67
C TYR A 30 0.89 1.35 -14.48
N GLY A 31 1.21 0.19 -15.05
CA GLY A 31 2.51 -0.47 -14.93
C GLY A 31 2.67 -1.32 -13.67
N VAL A 32 1.66 -1.43 -12.80
CA VAL A 32 1.62 -2.41 -11.70
C VAL A 32 0.96 -3.69 -12.18
N VAL A 33 1.71 -4.79 -12.15
CA VAL A 33 1.24 -6.12 -12.58
C VAL A 33 0.65 -6.89 -11.41
N GLY A 34 1.19 -6.67 -10.20
CA GLY A 34 0.76 -7.37 -9.01
C GLY A 34 1.46 -6.87 -7.76
N MET A 35 1.07 -7.44 -6.62
CA MET A 35 1.74 -7.24 -5.34
C MET A 35 2.42 -8.53 -4.88
N VAL A 36 3.51 -8.39 -4.14
CA VAL A 36 4.35 -9.51 -3.68
C VAL A 36 4.32 -9.58 -2.15
N SER A 37 4.33 -10.77 -1.57
CA SER A 37 4.36 -10.94 -0.12
C SER A 37 5.64 -10.39 0.50
N ARG A 38 5.54 -9.86 1.73
CA ARG A 38 6.70 -9.37 2.51
C ARG A 38 7.73 -10.46 2.82
N ASN A 39 7.25 -11.70 2.96
CA ASN A 39 8.08 -12.84 3.32
C ASN A 39 8.64 -13.49 2.04
N ALA A 40 9.79 -13.00 1.59
CA ALA A 40 10.56 -13.62 0.51
C ALA A 40 11.33 -14.89 0.93
N SER A 41 11.21 -15.30 2.21
CA SER A 41 11.96 -16.43 2.79
C SER A 41 11.46 -17.81 2.33
N GLU A 42 10.29 -17.90 1.70
CA GLU A 42 9.72 -19.17 1.23
C GLU A 42 9.72 -19.25 -0.30
N GLY A 43 10.90 -19.24 -0.91
CA GLY A 43 11.26 -19.98 -2.13
C GLY A 43 10.42 -19.88 -3.43
N PHE A 44 9.30 -19.17 -3.48
CA PHE A 44 8.43 -19.10 -4.64
C PHE A 44 7.68 -17.77 -4.66
N TRP A 45 7.83 -17.02 -5.76
CA TRP A 45 7.20 -15.72 -5.97
C TRP A 45 5.69 -15.84 -6.21
N GLU A 46 4.93 -16.19 -5.17
CA GLU A 46 3.47 -16.21 -5.27
C GLU A 46 2.95 -14.78 -5.51
N LEU A 47 2.52 -14.53 -6.75
CA LEU A 47 1.68 -13.39 -7.06
C LEU A 47 0.48 -13.43 -6.13
N ILE A 48 0.32 -12.38 -5.34
CA ILE A 48 -0.78 -12.29 -4.40
C ILE A 48 -2.07 -12.13 -5.21
N GLY A 49 -3.00 -13.09 -5.09
CA GLY A 49 -4.35 -12.95 -5.61
C GLY A 49 -5.08 -11.75 -5.00
N ILE A 50 -6.08 -11.21 -5.71
CA ILE A 50 -6.83 -9.99 -5.33
C ILE A 50 -7.34 -10.03 -3.88
N GLU A 51 -7.63 -11.22 -3.35
CA GLU A 51 -8.13 -11.43 -1.99
C GLU A 51 -7.09 -11.21 -0.88
N ASN A 52 -5.78 -11.17 -1.20
CA ASN A 52 -4.70 -11.19 -0.23
C ASN A 52 -3.77 -9.96 -0.29
N PHE A 53 -4.20 -8.84 -0.88
CA PHE A 53 -3.36 -7.63 -1.02
C PHE A 53 -2.70 -7.16 0.29
N SER A 54 -3.31 -7.44 1.44
CA SER A 54 -2.75 -7.21 2.77
C SER A 54 -1.34 -7.77 2.98
N LYS A 55 -0.98 -8.86 2.27
CA LYS A 55 0.35 -9.47 2.33
C LYS A 55 1.45 -8.63 1.67
N GLY A 56 1.10 -7.73 0.74
CA GLY A 56 2.08 -6.85 0.06
C GLY A 56 2.16 -5.43 0.61
N VAL A 57 1.41 -5.12 1.68
CA VAL A 57 1.33 -3.78 2.29
C VAL A 57 1.71 -3.88 3.75
N LYS A 58 2.74 -3.18 4.22
CA LYS A 58 3.07 -3.04 5.64
C LYS A 58 2.70 -1.64 6.12
N ILE A 59 2.01 -1.56 7.24
CA ILE A 59 1.52 -0.31 7.81
C ILE A 59 2.11 -0.17 9.21
N GLN A 60 2.63 1.01 9.52
CA GLN A 60 3.10 1.38 10.84
C GLN A 60 2.51 2.74 11.21
N LEU A 61 2.21 2.94 12.49
CA LEU A 61 1.73 4.21 13.01
C LEU A 61 2.90 4.92 13.71
N THR A 62 3.20 6.16 13.32
CA THR A 62 4.21 6.97 14.01
C THR A 62 3.70 7.45 15.37
N SER A 63 4.61 7.94 16.22
CA SER A 63 4.27 8.63 17.48
C SER A 63 3.30 9.81 17.27
N GLU A 64 3.37 10.50 16.13
CA GLU A 64 2.44 11.58 15.74
C GLU A 64 1.10 11.12 15.13
N LYS A 65 0.73 9.84 15.25
CA LYS A 65 -0.50 9.25 14.66
C LYS A 65 -0.61 9.39 13.13
N LYS A 66 0.52 9.41 12.42
CA LYS A 66 0.57 9.39 10.95
C LYS A 66 0.94 7.99 10.45
N LEU A 67 0.41 7.60 9.30
CA LEU A 67 0.67 6.31 8.68
C LEU A 67 2.02 6.33 7.94
N GLN A 68 2.83 5.30 8.16
CA GLN A 68 3.93 4.92 7.28
C GLN A 68 3.54 3.64 6.55
N ILE A 69 3.63 3.67 5.22
CA ILE A 69 3.16 2.60 4.36
C ILE A 69 4.34 2.07 3.55
N GLU A 70 4.59 0.78 3.59
CA GLU A 70 5.56 0.11 2.71
C GLU A 70 4.80 -0.84 1.78
N LEU A 71 5.12 -0.75 0.49
CA LEU A 71 4.49 -1.51 -0.58
C LEU A 71 5.52 -2.44 -1.22
N PHE A 72 5.10 -3.64 -1.57
CA PHE A 72 5.91 -4.62 -2.30
C PHE A 72 5.20 -4.96 -3.60
N VAL A 73 5.76 -4.51 -4.72
CA VAL A 73 5.10 -4.53 -6.03
C VAL A 73 5.90 -5.26 -7.09
N MET A 74 5.19 -5.84 -8.04
CA MET A 74 5.71 -6.31 -9.32
C MET A 74 5.25 -5.35 -10.40
N VAL A 75 6.17 -4.91 -11.25
CA VAL A 75 5.89 -3.92 -12.30
C VAL A 75 6.09 -4.51 -13.69
N GLU A 76 5.48 -3.88 -14.69
CA GLU A 76 5.63 -4.25 -16.10
C GLU A 76 6.95 -3.71 -16.66
N TYR A 77 7.61 -4.49 -17.52
CA TYR A 77 8.76 -4.03 -18.30
C TYR A 77 8.37 -2.89 -19.25
N GLY A 78 9.34 -2.06 -19.64
CA GLY A 78 9.15 -1.01 -20.64
C GLY A 78 8.63 0.33 -20.12
N THR A 79 8.26 0.41 -18.84
CA THR A 79 7.90 1.68 -18.18
C THR A 79 8.96 2.10 -17.16
N LYS A 80 9.23 3.40 -17.06
CA LYS A 80 10.19 3.94 -16.06
C LYS A 80 9.66 3.66 -14.64
N ILE A 81 10.42 2.88 -13.86
CA ILE A 81 10.09 2.53 -12.47
C ILE A 81 9.81 3.78 -11.64
N SER A 82 10.61 4.85 -11.80
CA SER A 82 10.40 6.10 -11.07
C SER A 82 9.03 6.74 -11.34
N VAL A 83 8.50 6.62 -12.55
CA VAL A 83 7.17 7.13 -12.91
C VAL A 83 6.09 6.29 -12.26
N ILE A 84 6.22 4.96 -12.31
CA ILE A 84 5.29 4.03 -11.64
C ILE A 84 5.27 4.28 -10.13
N SER A 85 6.45 4.34 -9.48
CA SER A 85 6.57 4.60 -8.05
C SER A 85 5.95 5.93 -7.66
N ASN A 86 6.17 7.00 -8.43
CA ASN A 86 5.56 8.29 -8.13
C ASN A 86 4.02 8.25 -8.27
N ASN A 87 3.50 7.58 -9.30
CA ASN A 87 2.06 7.40 -9.47
C ASN A 87 1.44 6.63 -8.28
N ILE A 88 2.08 5.54 -7.85
CA ILE A 88 1.66 4.78 -6.66
C ILE A 88 1.63 5.68 -5.43
N ILE A 89 2.71 6.43 -5.16
CA ILE A 89 2.80 7.31 -3.99
C ILE A 89 1.67 8.33 -3.97
N GLN A 90 1.41 9.00 -5.09
CA GLN A 90 0.35 10.01 -5.18
C GLN A 90 -1.04 9.40 -5.00
N LYS A 91 -1.33 8.31 -5.73
CA LYS A 91 -2.64 7.65 -5.69
C LYS A 91 -2.94 7.06 -4.31
N VAL A 92 -1.99 6.34 -3.71
CA VAL A 92 -2.17 5.72 -2.39
C VAL A 92 -2.34 6.78 -1.31
N ARG A 93 -1.52 7.83 -1.31
CA ARG A 93 -1.67 8.95 -0.36
C ARG A 93 -3.06 9.56 -0.49
N TYR A 94 -3.45 9.91 -1.71
CA TYR A 94 -4.77 10.51 -1.97
C TYR A 94 -5.91 9.60 -1.48
N SER A 95 -5.92 8.33 -1.88
CA SER A 95 -6.99 7.39 -1.50
C SER A 95 -7.09 7.21 0.01
N VAL A 96 -5.97 7.01 0.71
CA VAL A 96 -5.98 6.80 2.16
C VAL A 96 -6.45 8.06 2.88
N GLU A 97 -5.89 9.23 2.55
CA GLU A 97 -6.26 10.47 3.23
C GLU A 97 -7.72 10.86 2.95
N ASN A 98 -8.21 10.72 1.71
CA ASN A 98 -9.58 11.08 1.36
C ASN A 98 -10.63 10.10 1.89
N TYR A 99 -10.36 8.79 1.90
CA TYR A 99 -11.36 7.81 2.33
C TYR A 99 -11.40 7.62 3.84
N THR A 100 -10.31 7.90 4.55
CA THR A 100 -10.21 7.61 5.98
C THR A 100 -9.96 8.84 6.85
N GLY A 101 -9.54 9.97 6.28
CA GLY A 101 -9.13 11.15 7.04
C GLY A 101 -7.79 11.00 7.78
N LEU A 102 -7.18 9.81 7.77
CA LEU A 102 -5.88 9.55 8.38
C LEU A 102 -4.78 10.23 7.56
N LYS A 103 -3.74 10.74 8.24
CA LYS A 103 -2.60 11.40 7.57
C LYS A 103 -1.48 10.42 7.27
N VAL A 104 -0.88 10.54 6.08
CA VAL A 104 0.24 9.69 5.65
C VAL A 104 1.55 10.45 5.78
N SER A 105 2.49 9.94 6.57
CA SER A 105 3.83 10.50 6.70
C SER A 105 4.68 10.12 5.48
N SER A 106 4.86 8.83 5.25
CA SER A 106 5.71 8.30 4.18
C SER A 106 5.08 7.10 3.48
N ILE A 107 5.45 6.94 2.21
CA ILE A 107 5.12 5.77 1.40
C ILE A 107 6.43 5.28 0.76
N THR A 108 6.80 4.04 1.04
CA THR A 108 7.97 3.37 0.45
C THR A 108 7.50 2.34 -0.55
N VAL A 109 7.99 2.42 -1.80
CA VAL A 109 7.66 1.47 -2.87
C VAL A 109 8.85 0.56 -3.11
N ASN A 110 8.73 -0.70 -2.73
CA ASN A 110 9.73 -1.74 -2.98
C ASN A 110 9.34 -2.52 -4.24
N VAL A 111 10.10 -2.35 -5.32
CA VAL A 111 9.91 -3.11 -6.55
C VAL A 111 10.68 -4.42 -6.42
N GLN A 112 9.95 -5.53 -6.31
CA GLN A 112 10.54 -6.85 -6.08
C GLN A 112 10.73 -7.67 -7.36
N ALA A 113 9.93 -7.39 -8.40
CA ALA A 113 9.99 -8.12 -9.65
C ALA A 113 9.57 -7.24 -10.83
N VAL A 114 10.06 -7.59 -12.01
CA VAL A 114 9.67 -7.00 -13.29
C VAL A 114 9.16 -8.13 -14.19
N ARG A 115 7.98 -7.97 -14.76
CA ARG A 115 7.40 -8.93 -15.72
C ARG A 115 7.63 -8.46 -17.14
N VAL A 116 8.20 -9.34 -17.97
CA VAL A 116 8.39 -9.19 -19.42
C VAL A 116 7.28 -9.85 -20.21
#